data_AF-A0A8S3IGW5-F1
#
_entry.id   AF-A0A8S3IGW5-F1
#
_cell.length_a   1.000
_cell.length_b   1.000
_cell.length_c   1.000
_cell.angle_alpha   90.00
_cell.angle_beta   90.00
_cell.angle_gamma   90.00
#
_symmetry.space_group_name_H-M   'P 1'
#
loop_
_entity.id
_entity.type
_entity.pdbx_description
1 polymer ?
#
loop_
_entity_poly.entity_id
_entity_poly.type
_entity_poly.pdbx_seq_one_letter_code
_entity_poly.pdbx_strand_id
1 'polypeptide(L)'
;LKCLWEILLASCGPFEGNGLEDKYIRVEFQFRGSPHIHVFIWLKNAPKYDKNNPKSIEQCIEFIDKLISVNAKSTEFSEELINVQRHKHSHTCKKHVKNGIKCRFDIPYFPMRKTMILEPFSDDEKFTKKEREEI
;
A
#
# COMPACT_ATOMS: atom_id res chain seq x y z
N LEU A 1 -18.99 1.93 -9.96
CA LEU A 1 -19.00 2.48 -8.58
C LEU A 1 -20.00 1.78 -7.66
N LYS A 2 -21.26 1.55 -8.06
CA LYS A 2 -22.27 0.86 -7.22
C LYS A 2 -21.78 -0.50 -6.68
N CYS A 3 -21.32 -1.39 -7.57
CA CYS A 3 -20.83 -2.72 -7.18
C CYS A 3 -19.60 -2.67 -6.24
N LEU A 4 -18.72 -1.67 -6.39
CA LEU A 4 -17.59 -1.49 -5.47
C LEU A 4 -18.11 -1.24 -4.05
N TRP A 5 -19.09 -0.36 -3.89
CA TRP A 5 -19.65 -0.06 -2.57
C TRP A 5 -20.44 -1.22 -1.99
N GLU A 6 -21.13 -2.00 -2.81
CA GLU A 6 -21.80 -3.22 -2.36
C GLU A 6 -20.80 -4.23 -1.78
N ILE A 7 -19.62 -4.39 -2.40
CA ILE A 7 -18.55 -5.25 -1.89
C ILE A 7 -17.95 -4.69 -0.60
N LEU A 8 -17.62 -3.39 -0.57
CA LEU A 8 -16.96 -2.75 0.58
C LEU A 8 -17.88 -2.63 1.81
N LEU A 9 -19.20 -2.57 1.61
CA LEU A 9 -20.20 -2.49 2.69
C LEU A 9 -20.76 -3.86 3.09
N ALA A 10 -20.44 -4.93 2.37
CA ALA A 10 -20.93 -6.25 2.70
C ALA A 10 -20.47 -6.70 4.09
N SER A 11 -21.31 -7.44 4.80
CA SER A 11 -20.94 -8.04 6.09
C SER A 11 -19.79 -9.05 5.97
N CYS A 12 -19.68 -9.72 4.82
CA CYS A 12 -18.56 -10.56 4.42
C CYS A 12 -17.53 -9.80 3.57
N GLY A 13 -17.56 -8.47 3.59
CA GLY A 13 -16.63 -7.61 2.88
C GLY A 13 -15.22 -7.68 3.47
N PRO A 14 -14.25 -6.99 2.84
CA PRO A 14 -12.83 -7.13 3.13
C PRO A 14 -12.38 -6.56 4.49
N PHE A 15 -13.27 -5.94 5.26
CA PHE A 15 -12.91 -5.22 6.48
C PHE A 15 -13.15 -5.99 7.79
N GLU A 16 -13.43 -7.30 7.73
CA GLU A 16 -13.42 -8.23 8.87
C GLU A 16 -14.16 -7.71 10.13
N GLY A 17 -15.38 -7.20 9.97
CA GLY A 17 -16.20 -6.67 11.07
C GLY A 17 -15.93 -5.21 11.44
N ASN A 18 -14.92 -4.58 10.84
CA ASN A 18 -14.71 -3.13 10.89
C ASN A 18 -15.58 -2.48 9.82
N GLY A 19 -16.84 -2.20 10.17
CA GLY A 19 -17.80 -1.60 9.24
C GLY A 19 -17.29 -0.25 8.70
N LEU A 20 -17.59 0.05 7.44
CA LEU A 20 -17.31 1.38 6.86
C LEU A 20 -18.17 2.42 7.56
N GLU A 21 -17.54 3.38 8.21
CA GLU A 21 -18.19 4.47 8.96
C GLU A 21 -18.35 5.71 8.09
N ASP A 22 -17.31 6.08 7.35
CA ASP A 22 -17.32 7.21 6.43
C ASP A 22 -16.40 6.98 5.23
N LYS A 23 -16.56 7.79 4.18
CA LYS A 23 -15.72 7.76 2.98
C LYS A 23 -15.66 9.10 2.28
N TYR A 24 -14.52 9.37 1.67
CA TYR A 24 -14.31 10.46 0.73
C TYR A 24 -13.88 9.90 -0.61
N ILE A 25 -14.50 10.35 -1.69
CA ILE A 25 -14.26 9.85 -3.03
C ILE A 25 -14.03 11.02 -3.96
N ARG A 26 -12.99 10.92 -4.78
CA ARG A 26 -12.73 11.84 -5.88
C ARG A 26 -12.44 11.05 -7.14
N VAL A 27 -13.13 11.41 -8.22
CA VAL A 27 -12.91 10.81 -9.54
C VAL A 27 -12.09 11.79 -10.37
N GLU A 28 -10.92 11.37 -10.82
CA GLU A 28 -10.08 12.11 -11.76
C GLU A 28 -10.05 11.41 -13.12
N PHE A 29 -9.98 12.19 -14.20
CA PHE A 29 -9.72 11.65 -15.52
C PHE A 29 -8.24 11.78 -15.81
N GLN A 30 -7.54 10.64 -15.81
CA GLN A 30 -6.14 10.62 -16.24
C GLN A 30 -6.07 10.90 -17.74
N PHE A 31 -4.93 11.38 -18.24
CA PHE A 31 -4.68 11.68 -19.67
C PHE A 31 -4.98 10.53 -20.65
N ARG A 32 -5.32 9.34 -20.15
CA ARG A 32 -5.69 8.14 -20.90
C ARG A 32 -7.20 7.89 -20.99
N GLY A 33 -8.03 8.85 -20.57
CA GLY A 33 -9.49 8.82 -20.72
C GLY A 33 -10.24 7.92 -19.72
N SER A 34 -9.55 7.04 -19.00
CA SER A 34 -10.17 6.20 -17.97
C SER A 34 -10.35 6.96 -16.64
N PRO A 35 -11.52 6.81 -15.97
CA PRO A 35 -11.72 7.36 -14.64
C PRO A 35 -10.81 6.66 -13.62
N HIS A 36 -10.05 7.44 -12.86
CA HIS A 36 -9.22 7.01 -11.76
C HIS A 36 -9.85 7.49 -10.44
N ILE A 37 -10.15 6.55 -9.56
CA ILE A 37 -10.89 6.83 -8.32
C ILE A 37 -9.89 6.89 -7.17
N HIS A 38 -9.81 8.04 -6.52
CA HIS A 38 -9.13 8.21 -5.24
C HIS A 38 -10.15 8.06 -4.12
N VAL A 39 -9.89 7.18 -3.15
CA VAL A 39 -10.80 6.91 -2.04
C VAL A 39 -10.05 6.97 -0.72
N PHE A 40 -10.63 7.66 0.26
CA PHE A 40 -10.35 7.47 1.68
C PHE A 40 -11.53 6.79 2.35
N ILE A 41 -11.25 5.81 3.20
CA ILE A 41 -12.26 5.02 3.91
C ILE A 41 -11.92 5.09 5.39
N TRP A 42 -12.93 5.39 6.21
CA TRP A 42 -12.85 5.31 7.65
C TRP A 42 -13.60 4.07 8.11
N LEU A 43 -12.88 3.19 8.79
CA LEU A 43 -13.42 1.96 9.33
C LEU A 43 -13.74 2.16 10.81
N LYS A 44 -14.91 1.69 11.22
CA LYS A 44 -15.32 1.62 12.61
C LYS A 44 -14.34 0.75 13.38
N ASN A 45 -13.98 1.17 14.60
CA ASN A 45 -13.05 0.48 15.50
C ASN A 45 -11.61 0.33 14.98
N ALA A 46 -11.21 1.06 13.93
CA ALA A 46 -9.80 1.10 13.54
C ALA A 46 -8.94 1.63 14.71
N PRO A 47 -7.76 1.03 14.97
CA PRO A 47 -6.88 1.48 16.04
C PRO A 47 -6.39 2.91 15.76
N LYS A 48 -6.25 3.69 16.83
CA LYS A 48 -5.68 5.05 16.75
C LYS A 48 -4.19 4.97 17.02
N TYR A 49 -3.40 5.43 16.06
CA TYR A 49 -1.96 5.53 16.19
C TYR A 49 -1.57 6.62 17.21
N ASP A 50 -0.72 6.23 18.16
CA ASP A 50 -0.05 7.11 19.11
C ASP A 50 1.41 6.66 19.25
N LYS A 51 2.31 7.51 18.77
CA LYS A 51 3.75 7.25 18.77
C LYS A 51 4.35 7.02 20.16
N ASN A 52 3.72 7.58 21.20
CA ASN A 52 4.21 7.46 22.57
C ASN A 52 3.66 6.21 23.27
N ASN A 53 2.82 5.43 22.60
CA ASN A 53 2.16 4.26 23.15
C ASN A 53 2.52 3.01 22.33
N PRO A 54 3.47 2.18 22.79
CA PRO A 54 3.89 0.97 22.09
C PRO A 54 2.74 0.01 21.77
N LYS A 55 1.73 -0.07 22.65
CA LYS A 55 0.56 -0.92 22.44
C LYS A 55 -0.31 -0.42 21.28
N SER A 56 -0.43 0.90 21.12
CA SER A 56 -1.14 1.48 19.98
C SER A 56 -0.43 1.14 18.66
N ILE A 57 0.90 1.22 18.63
CA ILE A 57 1.71 0.87 17.46
C ILE A 57 1.49 -0.59 17.08
N GLU A 58 1.57 -1.51 18.04
CA GLU A 58 1.34 -2.94 17.84
C GLU A 58 -0.08 -3.20 17.30
N GLN A 59 -1.10 -2.61 17.90
CA GLN A 59 -2.48 -2.72 17.42
C GLN A 59 -2.66 -2.22 15.99
N CYS A 60 -1.97 -1.13 15.61
CA CYS A 60 -2.00 -0.62 14.24
C CYS A 60 -1.32 -1.58 13.26
N ILE A 61 -0.16 -2.15 13.62
CA ILE A 61 0.54 -3.14 12.80
C ILE A 61 -0.34 -4.38 12.59
N GLU A 62 -0.92 -4.94 13.65
CA GLU A 62 -1.82 -6.09 13.56
C GLU A 62 -3.04 -5.80 12.68
N PHE A 63 -3.60 -4.59 12.78
CA PHE A 63 -4.73 -4.18 11.95
C PHE A 63 -4.34 -4.04 10.47
N ILE A 64 -3.16 -3.47 10.19
CA ILE A 64 -2.62 -3.37 8.83
C ILE A 64 -2.38 -4.77 8.25
N ASP A 65 -1.74 -5.68 8.99
CA ASP A 65 -1.43 -7.03 8.50
C ASP A 65 -2.70 -7.84 8.17
N LYS A 66 -3.80 -7.62 8.89
CA LYS A 66 -5.10 -8.26 8.59
C LYS A 66 -5.69 -7.76 7.27
N LEU A 67 -5.66 -6.45 7.04
CA LEU A 67 -6.28 -5.84 5.85
C LEU A 67 -5.37 -5.84 4.61
N ILE A 68 -4.06 -5.78 4.82
CA ILE A 68 -3.02 -5.62 3.80
C ILE A 68 -1.99 -6.72 4.01
N SER A 69 -2.25 -7.87 3.41
CA SER A 69 -1.28 -8.97 3.35
C SER A 69 -1.11 -9.48 1.93
N VAL A 70 0.07 -10.02 1.66
CA VAL A 70 0.38 -10.69 0.39
C VAL A 70 0.90 -12.08 0.73
N ASN A 71 0.26 -13.10 0.16
CA ASN A 71 0.74 -14.47 0.22
C ASN A 71 1.18 -14.92 -1.17
N ALA A 72 2.43 -15.37 -1.30
CA ALA A 72 2.95 -15.88 -2.55
C ALA A 72 2.51 -17.34 -2.83
N LYS A 73 1.93 -18.03 -1.83
CA LYS A 73 1.32 -19.34 -2.00
C LYS A 73 -0.02 -19.16 -2.68
N SER A 74 -0.14 -19.64 -3.91
CA SER A 74 -1.41 -19.64 -4.62
C SER A 74 -2.40 -20.56 -3.93
N THR A 75 -3.63 -20.08 -3.81
CA THR A 75 -4.84 -20.88 -3.73
C THR A 75 -5.36 -21.12 -5.14
N GLU A 76 -6.29 -22.07 -5.31
CA GLU A 76 -6.97 -22.33 -6.59
C GLU A 76 -7.56 -21.06 -7.24
N PHE A 77 -7.94 -20.08 -6.42
CA PHE A 77 -8.56 -18.82 -6.87
C PHE A 77 -7.59 -17.64 -7.03
N SER A 78 -6.32 -17.78 -6.63
CA SER A 78 -5.40 -16.63 -6.52
C SER A 78 -4.15 -16.72 -7.39
N GLU A 79 -3.87 -17.82 -8.08
CA GLU A 79 -2.65 -17.93 -8.89
C GLU A 79 -2.56 -16.84 -9.98
N GLU A 80 -3.64 -16.64 -10.75
CA GLU A 80 -3.72 -15.57 -11.75
C GLU A 80 -3.68 -14.18 -11.09
N LEU A 81 -4.35 -14.02 -9.95
CA LEU A 81 -4.40 -12.76 -9.20
C LEU A 81 -3.02 -12.36 -8.67
N ILE A 82 -2.25 -13.30 -8.11
CA ILE A 82 -0.88 -13.05 -7.63
C ILE A 82 0.01 -12.64 -8.80
N ASN A 83 -0.15 -13.26 -9.97
CA ASN A 83 0.65 -12.93 -11.15
C ASN A 83 0.40 -11.52 -11.68
N VAL A 84 -0.80 -10.95 -11.49
CA VAL A 84 -1.07 -9.54 -11.85
C VAL A 84 -0.58 -8.54 -10.80
N GLN A 85 -0.36 -8.97 -9.56
CA GLN A 85 0.27 -8.14 -8.51
C GLN A 85 1.80 -8.08 -8.62
N ARG A 86 2.42 -8.97 -9.40
CA ARG A 86 3.87 -8.97 -9.62
C ARG A 86 4.27 -7.93 -10.65
N HIS A 87 5.18 -7.04 -10.28
CA HIS A 87 5.77 -6.10 -11.23
C HIS A 87 6.57 -6.82 -12.31
N LYS A 88 6.16 -6.67 -13.56
CA LYS A 88 6.88 -7.14 -14.75
C LYS A 88 7.44 -5.94 -15.49
N HIS A 89 8.75 -5.92 -15.74
CA HIS A 89 9.37 -4.80 -16.45
C HIS A 89 8.84 -4.65 -17.88
N SER A 90 7.99 -3.65 -18.09
CA SER A 90 7.46 -3.27 -19.39
C SER A 90 8.11 -1.98 -19.90
N HIS A 91 7.79 -1.57 -21.12
CA HIS A 91 8.29 -0.31 -21.69
C HIS A 91 7.95 0.92 -20.82
N THR A 92 6.83 0.90 -20.08
CA THR A 92 6.40 2.07 -19.28
C THR A 92 7.27 2.31 -18.06
N CYS A 93 7.86 1.26 -17.49
CA CYS A 93 8.76 1.38 -16.35
C CYS A 93 10.23 1.46 -16.75
N LYS A 94 10.61 1.19 -18.00
CA LYS A 94 12.01 1.28 -18.44
C LYS A 94 12.40 2.74 -18.63
N LYS A 95 13.46 3.17 -17.94
CA LYS A 95 14.07 4.50 -18.05
C LYS A 95 15.50 4.34 -18.55
N HIS A 96 15.80 4.90 -19.72
CA HIS A 96 17.17 4.95 -20.23
C HIS A 96 17.98 5.96 -19.41
N VAL A 97 19.15 5.54 -18.96
CA VAL A 97 20.14 6.33 -18.24
C VAL A 97 21.49 6.20 -18.93
N LYS A 98 22.46 7.06 -18.60
CA LYS A 98 23.79 7.08 -19.25
C LYS A 98 24.45 5.69 -19.34
N ASN A 99 24.23 4.84 -18.34
CA ASN A 99 24.86 3.52 -18.21
C ASN A 99 23.88 2.34 -18.34
N GLY A 100 22.78 2.49 -19.09
CA GLY A 100 21.86 1.38 -19.39
C GLY A 100 20.40 1.68 -19.15
N ILE A 101 19.62 0.67 -18.77
CA ILE A 101 18.17 0.78 -18.52
C ILE A 101 17.91 0.51 -17.04
N LYS A 102 17.25 1.45 -16.37
CA LYS A 102 16.81 1.33 -14.98
C LYS A 102 15.28 1.29 -14.90
N CYS A 103 14.72 0.65 -13.87
CA CYS A 103 13.30 0.79 -13.56
C CYS A 103 13.01 2.23 -13.08
N ARG A 104 12.01 2.90 -13.66
CA ARG A 104 11.50 4.22 -13.26
C ARG A 104 10.97 4.23 -11.82
N PHE A 105 10.53 3.08 -11.34
CA PHE A 105 9.98 2.89 -10.00
C PHE A 105 11.00 2.29 -9.03
N ASP A 106 12.28 2.17 -9.42
CA ASP A 106 13.33 1.64 -8.55
C ASP A 106 13.11 0.20 -8.02
N ILE A 107 12.26 -0.58 -8.68
CA ILE A 107 12.03 -2.00 -8.37
C ILE A 107 13.26 -2.84 -8.75
N PRO A 108 13.69 -3.84 -7.93
CA PRO A 108 13.04 -4.30 -6.70
C PRO A 108 13.25 -3.36 -5.51
N TYR A 109 12.19 -3.20 -4.73
CA TYR A 109 12.29 -2.55 -3.42
C TYR A 109 13.01 -3.47 -2.43
N PHE A 110 13.72 -2.89 -1.47
CA PHE A 110 14.29 -3.65 -0.36
C PHE A 110 13.16 -4.34 0.41
N PRO A 111 13.25 -5.67 0.64
CA PRO A 111 12.20 -6.39 1.32
C PRO A 111 12.15 -6.01 2.81
N MET A 112 10.97 -5.63 3.30
CA MET A 112 10.71 -5.53 4.75
C MET A 112 10.15 -6.85 5.26
N ARG A 113 10.76 -7.44 6.30
CA ARG A 113 10.36 -8.75 6.84
C ARG A 113 9.09 -8.72 7.66
N LYS A 114 8.69 -7.52 8.12
CA LYS A 114 7.50 -7.28 8.94
C LYS A 114 6.97 -5.89 8.62
N THR A 115 5.69 -5.68 8.89
CA THR A 115 5.09 -4.35 8.83
C THR A 115 5.73 -3.44 9.88
N MET A 116 6.07 -2.22 9.47
CA MET A 116 6.70 -1.21 10.32
C MET A 116 6.05 0.13 10.03
N ILE A 117 5.78 0.89 11.09
CA ILE A 117 5.34 2.28 10.99
C ILE A 117 6.60 3.13 11.09
N LEU A 118 6.92 3.83 9.99
CA LEU A 118 8.07 4.73 9.94
C LEU A 118 7.64 6.13 10.39
N GLU A 119 8.40 6.70 11.31
CA GLU A 119 8.23 8.10 11.70
C GLU A 119 9.13 8.99 10.85
N PRO A 120 8.74 10.26 10.62
CA PRO A 120 9.64 11.24 10.03
C PRO A 120 10.92 11.34 10.84
N PHE A 121 12.04 11.51 10.14
CA PHE A 121 13.29 11.89 10.77
C PHE A 121 13.11 13.21 11.52
N SER A 122 13.86 13.37 12.61
CA SER A 122 13.96 14.65 13.29
C SER A 122 14.61 15.69 12.36
N ASP A 123 14.27 16.96 12.54
CA ASP A 123 14.81 18.06 11.71
C ASP A 123 16.35 18.15 11.79
N ASP A 124 16.94 17.61 12.86
CA ASP A 124 18.38 17.58 13.12
C ASP A 124 19.10 16.37 12.47
N GLU A 125 18.36 15.34 12.03
CA GLU A 125 18.91 14.16 11.37
C GLU A 125 19.25 14.43 9.90
N LYS A 126 20.46 14.95 9.68
CA LYS A 126 21.02 15.17 8.34
C LYS A 126 21.85 13.97 7.90
N PHE A 127 21.26 13.10 7.10
CA PHE A 127 22.01 12.04 6.42
C PHE A 127 22.86 12.60 5.28
N THR A 128 24.15 12.28 5.30
CA THR A 128 25.06 12.43 4.18
C THR A 128 24.57 11.60 2.99
N LYS A 129 25.03 11.96 1.78
CA LYS A 129 24.69 11.20 0.57
C LYS A 129 25.10 9.73 0.67
N LYS A 130 26.22 9.46 1.35
CA LYS A 130 26.74 8.10 1.55
C LYS A 130 25.84 7.28 2.47
N GLU A 131 25.40 7.85 3.59
CA GLU A 131 24.48 7.17 4.52
C GLU A 131 23.14 6.86 3.84
N ARG A 132 22.65 7.73 2.95
CA ARG A 132 21.42 7.48 2.15
C ARG A 132 21.58 6.38 1.11
N GLU A 133 22.80 6.09 0.67
CA GLU A 133 23.10 5.05 -0.31
C GLU A 133 23.36 3.69 0.34
N GLU A 134 23.62 3.66 1.65
CA GLU A 134 23.87 2.45 2.46
C GLU A 134 22.62 1.91 3.16
N ILE A 135 21.55 2.73 3.29
CA ILE A 135 20.20 2.33 3.73
C ILE A 135 19.42 1.72 2.56
#